data_AF-A0A0J0URC5-F1
#
_entry.id   AF-A0A0J0URC5-F1
#
_cell.length_a   1.000
_cell.length_b   1.000
_cell.length_c   1.000
_cell.angle_alpha   90.00
_cell.angle_beta   90.00
_cell.angle_gamma   90.00
#
_symmetry.space_group_name_H-M   'P 1'
#
loop_
_entity.id
_entity.type
_entity.pdbx_description
1 polymer ?
#
loop_
_entity_poly.entity_id
_entity_poly.type
_entity_poly.pdbx_seq_one_letter_code
_entity_poly.pdbx_strand_id
1 'polypeptide(L)'
;MIVNLTQHRATPEQLAAGVVDLPEPKRKALVRALTIETLPSKAELEDLAWHIASLSFTDADYMDTNVRPQAAMIGGAPYLMAPLVKALQNEGIKALYAFSQRESVESHQPDGTVVKTNVFKHVGFVEA
;
A
#
# COMPACT_ATOMS: atom_id res chain seq x y z
N MET A 1 8.77 4.92 -9.95
CA MET A 1 7.79 5.37 -8.95
C MET A 1 6.97 4.18 -8.51
N ILE A 2 6.79 4.01 -7.20
CA ILE A 2 5.92 2.99 -6.60
C ILE A 2 4.72 3.73 -6.00
N VAL A 3 3.52 3.55 -6.51
CA VAL A 3 2.34 4.19 -5.90
C VAL A 3 1.93 3.43 -4.63
N ASN A 4 1.54 4.13 -3.57
CA ASN A 4 1.02 3.50 -2.37
C ASN A 4 -0.49 3.21 -2.51
N LEU A 5 -0.85 1.93 -2.59
CA LEU A 5 -2.23 1.45 -2.60
C LEU A 5 -2.59 0.70 -1.29
N THR A 6 -2.03 1.14 -0.17
CA THR A 6 -2.35 0.62 1.17
C THR A 6 -3.20 1.61 1.98
N GLN A 7 -3.77 1.15 3.10
CA GLN A 7 -4.58 2.01 3.97
C GLN A 7 -3.78 3.13 4.66
N HIS A 8 -2.49 2.89 4.90
CA HIS A 8 -1.62 3.77 5.67
C HIS A 8 -0.76 4.63 4.75
N ARG A 9 -0.36 5.80 5.25
CA ARG A 9 0.68 6.61 4.59
C ARG A 9 2.01 5.87 4.59
N ALA A 10 2.80 6.08 3.55
CA ALA A 10 4.13 5.51 3.46
C ALA A 10 5.01 6.02 4.62
N THR A 11 5.79 5.12 5.22
CA THR A 11 6.80 5.49 6.24
C THR A 11 7.95 6.27 5.58
N PRO A 12 8.79 7.00 6.36
CA PRO A 12 9.96 7.67 5.82
C PRO A 12 10.87 6.76 4.98
N GLU A 13 11.07 5.50 5.41
CA GLU A 13 11.88 4.52 4.70
C GLU A 13 11.23 4.08 3.37
N GLN A 14 9.91 3.94 3.34
CA GLN A 14 9.17 3.60 2.12
C GLN A 14 9.20 4.77 1.13
N LEU A 15 9.01 6.01 1.60
CA LEU A 15 9.15 7.21 0.79
C LEU A 15 10.56 7.30 0.17
N ALA A 16 11.61 7.05 0.98
CA ALA A 16 12.99 6.99 0.51
C ALA A 16 13.23 5.87 -0.52
N ALA A 17 12.48 4.76 -0.45
CA ALA A 17 12.51 3.67 -1.41
C ALA A 17 11.72 3.98 -2.71
N GLY A 18 11.19 5.20 -2.87
CA GLY A 18 10.48 5.64 -4.07
C GLY A 18 8.97 5.39 -4.05
N VAL A 19 8.40 5.13 -2.86
CA VAL A 19 6.95 5.09 -2.65
C VAL A 19 6.37 6.51 -2.66
N VAL A 20 5.24 6.68 -3.33
CA VAL A 20 4.50 7.94 -3.41
C VAL A 20 3.06 7.70 -2.97
N ASP A 21 2.62 8.43 -1.94
CA ASP A 21 1.24 8.43 -1.50
C ASP A 21 0.31 9.07 -2.56
N LEU A 22 -0.90 8.52 -2.69
CA LEU A 22 -1.96 9.18 -3.46
C LEU A 22 -2.31 10.56 -2.86
N PRO A 23 -2.72 11.53 -3.68
CA PRO A 23 -3.24 12.80 -3.18
C PRO A 23 -4.52 12.60 -2.34
N GLU A 24 -4.81 13.52 -1.44
CA GLU A 24 -5.86 13.38 -0.42
C GLU A 24 -7.23 12.87 -0.92
N PRO A 25 -7.81 13.37 -2.04
CA PRO A 25 -9.10 12.86 -2.53
C PRO A 25 -9.03 11.37 -2.90
N LYS A 26 -7.97 10.96 -3.61
CA LYS A 26 -7.76 9.57 -4.04
C LYS A 26 -7.35 8.67 -2.89
N ARG A 27 -6.52 9.17 -1.95
CA ARG A 27 -6.19 8.43 -0.73
C ARG A 27 -7.44 8.12 0.09
N LYS A 28 -8.35 9.10 0.24
CA LYS A 28 -9.63 8.88 0.94
C LYS A 28 -10.50 7.86 0.21
N ALA A 29 -10.54 7.88 -1.13
CA ALA A 29 -11.25 6.88 -1.92
C ALA A 29 -10.65 5.48 -1.74
N LEU A 30 -9.32 5.37 -1.80
CA LEU A 30 -8.57 4.14 -1.56
C LEU A 30 -8.86 3.56 -0.17
N VAL A 31 -8.77 4.36 0.90
CA VAL A 31 -9.03 3.89 2.26
C VAL A 31 -10.44 3.36 2.41
N ARG A 32 -11.44 4.04 1.83
CA ARG A 32 -12.82 3.55 1.80
C ARG A 32 -12.94 2.23 1.05
N ALA A 33 -12.34 2.12 -0.12
CA ALA A 33 -12.35 0.89 -0.92
C ALA A 33 -11.70 -0.29 -0.18
N LEU A 34 -10.61 -0.04 0.57
CA LEU A 34 -9.94 -1.08 1.36
C LEU A 34 -10.67 -1.44 2.66
N THR A 35 -11.76 -0.75 3.02
CA THR A 35 -12.53 -1.02 4.24
C THR A 35 -13.77 -1.84 3.89
N ILE A 36 -13.65 -3.16 4.01
CA ILE A 36 -14.71 -4.12 3.66
C ILE A 36 -15.45 -4.52 4.94
N GLU A 37 -16.67 -4.02 5.11
CA GLU A 37 -17.47 -4.19 6.33
C GLU A 37 -18.40 -5.41 6.30
N THR A 38 -18.73 -5.92 5.11
CA THR A 38 -19.61 -7.07 4.90
C THR A 38 -18.90 -8.14 4.08
N LEU A 39 -19.37 -9.39 4.15
CA LEU A 39 -18.82 -10.49 3.35
C LEU A 39 -18.99 -10.19 1.86
N PRO A 40 -17.92 -9.92 1.10
CA PRO A 40 -18.05 -9.60 -0.31
C PRO A 40 -18.20 -10.89 -1.13
N SER A 41 -18.97 -10.80 -2.20
CA SER A 41 -18.96 -11.77 -3.28
C SER A 41 -17.69 -11.68 -4.12
N LYS A 42 -17.45 -12.69 -4.93
CA LYS A 42 -16.32 -12.69 -5.86
C LYS A 42 -16.38 -11.53 -6.86
N ALA A 43 -17.57 -11.22 -7.40
CA ALA A 43 -17.74 -10.13 -8.35
C ALA A 43 -17.44 -8.77 -7.72
N GLU A 44 -17.91 -8.54 -6.48
CA GLU A 44 -17.59 -7.32 -5.75
C GLU A 44 -16.09 -7.17 -5.48
N LEU A 45 -15.36 -8.27 -5.22
CA LEU A 45 -13.90 -8.23 -5.08
C LEU A 45 -13.18 -7.88 -6.39
N GLU A 46 -13.68 -8.37 -7.52
CA GLU A 46 -13.11 -8.07 -8.85
C GLU A 46 -13.36 -6.60 -9.23
N ASP A 47 -14.57 -6.09 -9.01
CA ASP A 47 -14.92 -4.68 -9.24
C ASP A 47 -14.12 -3.75 -8.31
N LEU A 48 -13.99 -4.12 -7.05
CA LEU A 48 -13.23 -3.37 -6.05
C LEU A 48 -11.74 -3.32 -6.40
N ALA A 49 -11.17 -4.45 -6.82
CA ALA A 49 -9.79 -4.53 -7.28
C ALA A 49 -9.54 -3.63 -8.49
N TRP A 50 -10.45 -3.64 -9.47
CA TRP A 50 -10.34 -2.76 -10.63
C TRP A 50 -10.45 -1.29 -10.25
N HIS A 51 -11.41 -0.95 -9.37
CA HIS A 51 -11.54 0.40 -8.83
C HIS A 51 -10.25 0.87 -8.15
N ILE A 52 -9.68 0.07 -7.25
CA ILE A 52 -8.42 0.41 -6.57
C ILE A 52 -7.26 0.55 -7.57
N ALA A 53 -7.14 -0.34 -8.55
CA ALA A 53 -6.11 -0.24 -9.58
C ALA A 53 -6.25 1.06 -10.37
N SER A 54 -7.46 1.45 -10.78
CA SER A 54 -7.70 2.70 -11.54
C SER A 54 -7.18 3.96 -10.84
N LEU A 55 -7.29 4.03 -9.51
CA LEU A 55 -6.79 5.14 -8.72
C LEU A 55 -5.28 5.41 -8.91
N SER A 56 -4.52 4.42 -9.41
CA SER A 56 -3.08 4.54 -9.66
C SER A 56 -2.69 5.23 -10.98
N PHE A 57 -3.60 5.38 -11.95
CA PHE A 57 -3.28 5.93 -13.28
C PHE A 57 -4.36 6.82 -13.91
N THR A 58 -5.59 6.85 -13.38
CA THR A 58 -6.65 7.69 -13.93
C THR A 58 -6.59 9.07 -13.30
N ASP A 59 -5.86 10.02 -13.89
CA ASP A 59 -6.33 11.38 -14.21
C ASP A 59 -5.21 12.20 -14.85
N ALA A 60 -5.52 12.79 -16.01
CA ALA A 60 -4.70 13.77 -16.70
C ALA A 60 -4.49 15.07 -15.89
N ASP A 61 -5.28 15.30 -14.84
CA ASP A 61 -5.28 16.55 -14.06
C ASP A 61 -4.20 16.63 -12.97
N TYR A 62 -3.52 15.53 -12.63
CA TYR A 62 -2.56 15.53 -11.50
C TYR A 62 -1.22 14.85 -11.78
N MET A 63 -1.04 14.34 -13.00
CA MET A 63 0.27 13.96 -13.51
C MET A 63 0.56 14.90 -14.68
N ASP A 64 1.16 16.06 -14.40
CA ASP A 64 1.77 16.97 -15.39
C ASP A 64 2.93 16.29 -16.19
N THR A 65 2.93 14.97 -16.25
CA THR A 65 4.01 14.14 -16.78
C THR A 65 3.51 12.96 -17.62
N ASN A 66 2.21 12.66 -17.73
CA ASN A 66 1.73 11.41 -18.36
C ASN A 66 2.39 10.12 -17.79
N VAL A 67 2.99 10.17 -16.60
CA VAL A 67 3.79 9.05 -16.07
C VAL A 67 2.88 8.04 -15.37
N ARG A 68 2.71 6.88 -16.00
CA ARG A 68 2.16 5.69 -15.34
C ARG A 68 3.16 5.15 -14.32
N PRO A 69 2.74 4.78 -13.10
CA PRO A 69 3.62 4.12 -12.15
C PRO A 69 4.09 2.77 -12.69
N GLN A 70 5.36 2.42 -12.46
CA GLN A 70 5.90 1.10 -12.83
C GLN A 70 5.45 0.00 -11.86
N ALA A 71 5.12 0.39 -10.62
CA ALA A 71 4.72 -0.53 -9.58
C ALA A 71 3.76 0.12 -8.58
N ALA A 72 3.03 -0.71 -7.84
CA ALA A 72 2.17 -0.33 -6.74
C ALA A 72 2.51 -1.17 -5.50
N MET A 73 2.70 -0.50 -4.37
CA MET A 73 2.78 -1.13 -3.06
C MET A 73 1.37 -1.49 -2.61
N ILE A 74 1.11 -2.76 -2.38
CA ILE A 74 -0.18 -3.30 -1.93
C ILE A 74 -0.03 -4.03 -0.59
N GLY A 75 -1.15 -4.19 0.11
CA GLY A 75 -1.23 -4.94 1.35
C GLY A 75 -2.62 -4.81 1.97
N GLY A 76 -3.03 -5.83 2.72
CA GLY A 76 -4.35 -5.86 3.37
C GLY A 76 -4.96 -7.25 3.36
N ALA A 77 -6.28 -7.32 3.22
CA ALA A 77 -7.05 -8.55 3.28
C ALA A 77 -6.62 -9.56 2.19
N PRO A 78 -6.18 -10.79 2.55
CA PRO A 78 -5.67 -11.76 1.57
C PRO A 78 -6.63 -12.08 0.43
N TYR A 79 -7.95 -12.09 0.68
CA TYR A 79 -8.97 -12.40 -0.32
C TYR A 79 -9.10 -11.33 -1.42
N LEU A 80 -8.61 -10.10 -1.20
CA LEU A 80 -8.59 -9.02 -2.20
C LEU A 80 -7.27 -9.00 -2.99
N MET A 81 -6.20 -9.58 -2.46
CA MET A 81 -4.86 -9.42 -3.03
C MET A 81 -4.73 -10.03 -4.42
N ALA A 82 -5.18 -11.26 -4.65
CA ALA A 82 -5.09 -11.89 -5.96
C ALA A 82 -5.90 -11.13 -7.05
N PRO A 83 -7.16 -10.73 -6.81
CA PRO A 83 -7.89 -9.83 -7.72
C PRO A 83 -7.16 -8.51 -8.00
N LEU A 84 -6.61 -7.86 -6.96
CA LEU A 84 -5.90 -6.59 -7.11
C LEU A 84 -4.60 -6.72 -7.91
N VAL A 85 -3.81 -7.77 -7.67
CA VAL A 85 -2.61 -8.08 -8.46
C VAL A 85 -2.98 -8.23 -9.93
N LYS A 86 -4.03 -8.99 -10.25
CA LYS A 86 -4.50 -9.16 -11.62
C LYS A 86 -4.93 -7.84 -12.26
N ALA A 87 -5.67 -7.00 -11.53
CA ALA A 87 -6.11 -5.70 -12.01
C ALA A 87 -4.92 -4.76 -12.32
N LEU A 88 -3.89 -4.75 -11.47
CA LEU A 88 -2.67 -3.97 -11.70
C LEU A 88 -1.85 -4.49 -12.89
N GLN A 89 -1.70 -5.81 -13.01
CA GLN A 89 -0.98 -6.45 -14.12
C GLN A 89 -1.63 -6.14 -15.48
N ASN A 90 -2.96 -6.12 -15.55
CA ASN A 90 -3.70 -5.74 -16.76
C ASN A 90 -3.38 -4.29 -17.21
N GLU A 91 -2.93 -3.45 -16.28
CA GLU A 91 -2.55 -2.05 -16.52
C GLU A 91 -1.03 -1.86 -16.67
N GLY A 92 -0.27 -2.97 -16.68
CA GLY A 92 1.18 -2.97 -16.79
C GLY A 92 1.91 -2.54 -15.51
N ILE A 93 1.24 -2.59 -14.36
CA ILE A 93 1.77 -2.13 -13.07
C ILE A 93 2.16 -3.36 -12.23
N LYS A 94 3.41 -3.41 -11.75
CA LYS A 94 3.86 -4.48 -10.86
C LYS A 94 3.29 -4.33 -9.46
N ALA A 95 2.72 -5.39 -8.90
CA ALA A 95 2.29 -5.39 -7.50
C ALA A 95 3.45 -5.77 -6.57
N LEU A 96 3.65 -5.00 -5.51
CA LEU A 96 4.75 -5.17 -4.55
C LEU A 96 4.20 -5.25 -3.12
N TYR A 97 4.66 -6.22 -2.35
CA TYR A 97 4.48 -6.26 -0.90
C TYR A 97 5.68 -5.61 -0.21
N ALA A 98 5.42 -4.67 0.72
CA ALA A 98 6.48 -4.15 1.57
C ALA A 98 6.94 -5.24 2.55
N PHE A 99 8.24 -5.52 2.55
CA PHE A 99 8.86 -6.42 3.51
C PHE A 99 9.53 -5.61 4.62
N SER A 100 9.22 -5.98 5.86
CA SER A 100 9.77 -5.34 7.05
C SER A 100 10.41 -6.36 7.97
N GLN A 101 11.60 -6.04 8.48
CA GLN A 101 12.23 -6.80 9.55
C GLN A 101 11.68 -6.34 10.90
N ARG A 102 11.53 -7.29 11.82
CA ARG A 102 11.14 -7.03 13.21
C ARG A 102 12.40 -6.83 14.03
N GLU A 103 12.55 -5.64 14.58
CA GLU A 103 13.63 -5.30 15.50
C GLU A 103 13.02 -5.08 16.90
N SER A 104 13.72 -5.52 17.94
CA SER A 104 13.31 -5.28 19.32
C SER A 104 14.31 -4.35 19.97
N VAL A 105 13.85 -3.15 20.35
CA VAL A 105 14.69 -2.14 20.99
C VAL A 105 14.27 -2.03 22.45
N GLU A 106 15.25 -2.10 23.35
CA GLU A 106 15.04 -1.90 24.78
C GLU A 106 15.46 -0.49 25.19
N SER A 107 14.64 0.18 25.99
CA SER A 107 14.90 1.51 26.51
C SER A 107 14.74 1.51 28.02
N HIS A 108 15.84 1.80 28.73
CA HIS A 108 15.85 1.93 30.18
C HIS A 108 15.20 3.25 30.59
N GLN A 109 14.24 3.16 31.51
CA GLN A 109 13.53 4.31 32.04
C GLN A 109 14.21 4.84 33.31
N PRO A 110 14.03 6.14 33.64
CA PRO A 110 14.60 6.73 34.86
C PRO A 110 14.12 6.09 36.16
N ASP A 111 12.95 5.43 36.16
CA ASP A 111 12.37 4.73 37.31
C ASP A 111 12.91 3.28 37.48
N GLY A 112 13.88 2.88 36.65
CA GLY A 112 14.49 1.55 36.67
C GLY A 112 13.73 0.49 35.87
N THR A 113 12.59 0.84 35.25
CA THR A 113 11.88 -0.07 34.35
C THR A 113 12.54 -0.16 32.98
N VAL A 114 12.27 -1.24 32.23
CA VAL A 114 12.75 -1.43 30.85
C VAL A 114 11.54 -1.55 29.94
N VAL A 115 11.48 -0.68 28.91
CA VAL A 115 10.46 -0.74 27.86
C VAL A 115 11.03 -1.44 26.66
N LYS A 116 10.35 -2.49 26.20
CA LYS A 116 10.68 -3.22 24.98
C LYS A 116 9.74 -2.79 23.86
N THR A 117 10.29 -2.22 22.80
CA THR A 117 9.55 -1.73 21.64
C THR A 117 9.85 -2.61 20.43
N ASN A 118 8.81 -3.19 19.83
CA ASN A 118 8.93 -3.85 18.53
C ASN A 118 8.83 -2.81 17.42
N VAL A 119 9.89 -2.67 16.64
CA VAL A 119 9.96 -1.77 15.48
C VAL A 119 9.90 -2.62 14.22
N PHE A 120 9.07 -2.21 13.26
CA PHE A 120 8.98 -2.85 11.95
C PHE A 120 9.69 -1.98 10.93
N LYS A 121 10.93 -2.33 10.62
CA LYS A 121 11.77 -1.56 9.71
C LYS A 121 11.59 -2.06 8.28
N HIS A 122 11.13 -1.18 7.38
CA HIS A 122 11.07 -1.50 5.95
C HIS A 122 12.47 -1.77 5.42
N VAL A 123 12.66 -2.88 4.70
CA VAL A 123 13.96 -3.26 4.12
C VAL A 123 13.90 -3.50 2.60
N GLY A 124 12.70 -3.54 2.02
CA GLY A 124 12.53 -3.72 0.58
C GLY A 124 11.16 -4.25 0.20
N PHE A 125 11.05 -4.76 -1.01
CA PHE A 125 9.81 -5.26 -1.60
C PHE A 125 9.93 -6.70 -2.07
N VAL A 126 8.81 -7.42 -2.03
CA VAL A 126 8.62 -8.73 -2.68
C VAL A 126 7.58 -8.54 -3.77
N GLU A 127 7.88 -8.97 -5.00
CA GLU A 127 6.91 -8.97 -6.10
C GLU A 127 5.82 -10.03 -5.83
N ALA A 128 4.56 -9.65 -6.05
CA ALA A 128 3.38 -10.46 -5.72
C ALA A 128 3.11 -11.60 -6.72
#